data_AF-A0A9E2MP64-F1
#
_entry.id   AF-A0A9E2MP64-F1
#
_cell.length_a   1.000
_cell.length_b   1.000
_cell.length_c   1.000
_cell.angle_alpha   90.00
_cell.angle_beta   90.00
_cell.angle_gamma   90.00
#
_symmetry.space_group_name_H-M   'P 1'
#
loop_
_entity.id
_entity.type
_entity.pdbx_description
1 polymer ?
#
loop_
_entity_poly.entity_id
_entity_poly.type
_entity_poly.pdbx_seq_one_letter_code
_entity_poly.pdbx_strand_id
1 'polypeptide(L)'
;MKKELFKKIRKYHEFIKERSEMEDNSDLPIPELFDSNDEYAGLCVQAQDTQDDIDKLLIEFKDRLIDGLTPLEFKELDFFLKSSDLGFDQNIEQYQQFRFLIFKEEEKRNLKKVKRLRLLRNVDVRTSYLYNEAIRCYTNSAFNASCVLCRAIAENIIKVKSNEPYGKPRDLLKKIRNSKLTRLYSEIAKKANRILHHPNEKTKEEDALKAVVLLQDFISESTVVRALN
;
A
#
# COMPACT_ATOMS: atom_id res chain seq x y z
N MET A 1 12.08 18.08 18.37
CA MET A 1 10.67 17.69 18.47
C MET A 1 9.76 18.90 18.45
N LYS A 2 9.68 19.74 19.50
CA LYS A 2 8.77 20.91 19.54
C LYS A 2 9.00 21.89 18.38
N LYS A 3 10.27 22.27 18.15
CA LYS A 3 10.68 23.12 17.03
C LYS A 3 10.31 22.53 15.66
N GLU A 4 10.34 21.21 15.52
CA GLU A 4 10.01 20.53 14.26
C GLU A 4 8.50 20.50 14.04
N LEU A 5 7.71 20.23 15.09
CA LEU A 5 6.25 20.30 15.06
C LEU A 5 5.76 21.68 14.56
N PHE A 6 6.23 22.76 15.18
CA PHE A 6 5.81 24.11 14.79
C PHE A 6 6.32 24.53 13.42
N LYS A 7 7.49 24.02 12.99
CA LYS A 7 7.96 24.22 11.61
C LYS A 7 7.02 23.54 10.60
N LYS A 8 6.58 22.32 10.89
CA LYS A 8 5.64 21.56 10.04
C LYS A 8 4.26 22.19 10.01
N ILE A 9 3.73 22.63 11.17
CA ILE A 9 2.43 23.32 11.26
C ILE A 9 2.42 24.60 10.41
N ARG A 10 3.48 25.43 10.49
CA ARG A 10 3.57 26.64 9.64
C ARG A 10 3.59 26.30 8.16
N LYS A 11 4.37 25.29 7.78
CA LYS A 11 4.45 24.82 6.40
C LYS A 11 3.10 24.28 5.90
N TYR A 12 2.36 23.59 6.75
CA TYR A 12 1.00 23.14 6.44
C TYR A 12 0.07 24.33 6.16
N HIS A 13 0.13 25.39 6.97
CA HIS A 13 -0.68 26.60 6.74
C HIS A 13 -0.32 27.32 5.44
N GLU A 14 0.96 27.36 5.06
CA GLU A 14 1.40 27.91 3.77
C GLU A 14 0.71 27.16 2.61
N PHE A 15 0.70 25.83 2.64
CA PHE A 15 0.03 25.03 1.62
C PHE A 15 -1.49 25.23 1.55
N ILE A 16 -2.16 25.32 2.70
CA ILE A 16 -3.60 25.59 2.73
C ILE A 16 -3.92 26.96 2.15
N LYS A 17 -3.09 27.97 2.46
CA LYS A 17 -3.27 29.31 1.92
C LYS A 17 -3.08 29.34 0.40
N GLU A 18 -2.00 28.78 -0.11
CA GLU A 18 -1.71 28.73 -1.55
C GLU A 18 -2.80 27.95 -2.32
N ARG A 19 -3.28 26.83 -1.75
CA ARG A 19 -4.41 26.10 -2.33
C ARG A 19 -5.70 26.91 -2.35
N SER A 20 -6.02 27.58 -1.25
CA SER A 20 -7.25 28.39 -1.14
C SER A 20 -7.23 29.52 -2.19
N GLU A 21 -6.06 30.14 -2.40
CA GLU A 21 -5.89 31.15 -3.46
C GLU A 21 -6.11 30.55 -4.86
N MET A 22 -5.71 29.30 -5.11
CA MET A 22 -5.97 28.63 -6.39
C MET A 22 -7.45 28.22 -6.55
N GLU A 23 -8.09 27.79 -5.48
CA GLU A 23 -9.51 27.45 -5.43
C GLU A 23 -10.38 28.69 -5.68
N ASP A 24 -10.08 29.81 -5.01
CA ASP A 24 -10.79 31.08 -5.17
C ASP A 24 -10.65 31.69 -6.58
N ASN A 25 -9.56 31.36 -7.29
CA ASN A 25 -9.28 31.83 -8.64
C ASN A 25 -9.71 30.84 -9.74
N SER A 26 -10.40 29.75 -9.39
CA SER A 26 -10.84 28.73 -10.33
C SER A 26 -12.35 28.54 -10.29
N ASP A 27 -12.98 28.53 -11.46
CA ASP A 27 -14.39 28.12 -11.61
C ASP A 27 -14.55 26.58 -11.62
N LEU A 28 -13.45 25.83 -11.60
CA LEU A 28 -13.48 24.37 -11.65
C LEU A 28 -13.81 23.79 -10.27
N PRO A 29 -14.67 22.77 -10.21
CA PRO A 29 -14.80 21.96 -9.01
C PRO A 29 -13.44 21.37 -8.60
N ILE A 30 -13.18 21.29 -7.29
CA ILE A 30 -11.93 20.76 -6.71
C ILE A 30 -11.40 19.48 -7.41
N PRO A 31 -12.23 18.45 -7.72
CA PRO A 31 -11.73 17.25 -8.40
C PRO A 31 -11.19 17.51 -9.80
N GLU A 32 -11.82 18.41 -10.54
CA GLU A 32 -11.40 18.78 -11.90
C GLU A 32 -10.17 19.69 -11.87
N LEU A 33 -10.09 20.60 -10.89
CA LEU A 33 -8.89 21.41 -10.64
C LEU A 33 -7.69 20.53 -10.28
N PHE A 34 -7.89 19.51 -9.43
CA PHE A 34 -6.86 18.53 -9.10
C PHE A 34 -6.38 17.74 -10.32
N ASP A 35 -7.27 17.33 -11.22
CA ASP A 35 -6.90 16.55 -12.40
C ASP A 35 -6.25 17.39 -13.51
N SER A 36 -6.50 18.71 -13.54
CA SER A 36 -6.07 19.62 -14.62
C SER A 36 -4.95 20.58 -14.25
N ASN A 37 -4.62 20.75 -12.96
CA ASN A 37 -3.58 21.65 -12.48
C ASN A 37 -2.54 20.89 -11.63
N ASP A 38 -1.37 20.62 -12.24
CA ASP A 38 -0.26 19.88 -11.63
C ASP A 38 0.30 20.58 -10.37
N GLU A 39 0.28 21.91 -10.33
CA GLU A 39 0.76 22.70 -9.20
C GLU A 39 -0.17 22.55 -7.99
N TYR A 40 -1.48 22.70 -8.24
CA TYR A 40 -2.52 22.48 -7.23
C TYR A 40 -2.50 21.03 -6.69
N ALA A 41 -2.38 20.04 -7.59
CA ALA A 41 -2.25 18.64 -7.21
C ALA A 41 -0.99 18.40 -6.35
N GLY A 42 0.13 19.03 -6.72
CA GLY A 42 1.38 18.99 -5.96
C GLY A 42 1.23 19.54 -4.54
N LEU A 43 0.60 20.70 -4.39
CA LEU A 43 0.32 21.32 -3.09
C LEU A 43 -0.59 20.46 -2.22
N CYS A 44 -1.62 19.84 -2.81
CA CYS A 44 -2.51 18.92 -2.09
C CYS A 44 -1.76 17.71 -1.51
N VAL A 45 -0.87 17.09 -2.30
CA VAL A 45 -0.04 15.96 -1.84
C VAL A 45 0.93 16.40 -0.74
N GLN A 46 1.61 17.54 -0.92
CA GLN A 46 2.57 18.05 0.06
C GLN A 46 1.91 18.46 1.39
N ALA A 47 0.69 19.00 1.34
CA ALA A 47 -0.12 19.29 2.52
C ALA A 47 -0.44 18.01 3.29
N GLN A 48 -0.86 16.94 2.59
CA GLN A 48 -1.17 15.66 3.22
C GLN A 48 0.06 15.01 3.85
N ASP A 49 1.20 14.96 3.14
CA ASP A 49 2.44 14.41 3.70
C ASP A 49 2.87 15.18 4.97
N THR A 50 2.67 16.50 4.97
CA THR A 50 3.00 17.35 6.11
C THR A 50 2.03 17.12 7.27
N GLN A 51 0.73 16.92 7.02
CA GLN A 51 -0.26 16.54 8.04
C GLN A 51 0.12 15.21 8.70
N ASP A 52 0.44 14.18 7.91
CA ASP A 52 0.82 12.85 8.42
C ASP A 52 2.09 12.91 9.29
N ASP A 53 3.05 13.77 8.93
CA ASP A 53 4.23 14.04 9.75
C ASP A 53 3.88 14.73 11.07
N ILE A 54 2.93 15.68 11.06
CA ILE A 54 2.46 16.37 12.27
C ILE A 54 1.74 15.38 13.19
N ASP A 55 0.86 14.54 12.65
CA ASP A 55 0.11 13.54 13.43
C ASP A 55 1.05 12.56 14.15
N LYS A 56 2.10 12.09 13.46
CA LYS A 56 3.15 11.26 14.08
C LYS A 56 3.84 11.99 15.24
N LEU A 57 4.21 13.26 15.03
CA LEU A 57 4.85 14.07 16.07
C LEU A 57 3.90 14.30 17.26
N LEU A 58 2.62 14.56 17.03
CA LEU A 58 1.61 14.74 18.08
C LEU A 58 1.37 13.45 18.88
N ILE A 59 1.38 12.28 18.23
CA ILE A 59 1.33 10.98 18.90
C ILE A 59 2.54 10.80 19.81
N GLU A 60 3.75 11.15 19.36
CA GLU A 60 4.97 11.10 20.19
C GLU A 60 4.92 12.07 21.39
N PHE A 61 4.18 13.17 21.27
CA PHE A 61 3.92 14.11 22.37
C PHE A 61 2.82 13.67 23.34
N LYS A 62 1.96 12.71 22.96
CA LYS A 62 1.00 12.11 23.90
C LYS A 62 1.71 11.48 25.10
N ASP A 63 2.92 10.95 24.87
CA ASP A 63 3.74 10.30 25.89
C ASP A 63 4.77 11.24 26.54
N ARG A 64 4.85 12.51 26.09
CA ARG A 64 5.78 13.54 26.60
C ARG A 64 5.12 14.92 26.54
N LEU A 65 4.78 15.49 27.70
CA LEU A 65 4.21 16.84 27.80
C LEU A 65 5.01 17.87 26.98
N ILE A 66 4.30 18.62 26.12
CA ILE A 66 4.87 19.79 25.44
C ILE A 66 4.92 20.94 26.43
N ASP A 67 6.00 21.02 27.21
CA ASP A 67 6.17 22.12 28.15
C ASP A 67 6.66 23.40 27.47
N GLY A 68 6.24 24.54 28.05
CA GLY A 68 6.74 25.87 27.67
C GLY A 68 6.29 26.36 26.30
N LEU A 69 5.04 26.13 25.89
CA LEU A 69 4.46 26.76 24.69
C LEU A 69 4.38 28.27 24.86
N THR A 70 4.86 29.01 23.86
CA THR A 70 4.61 30.45 23.76
C THR A 70 3.16 30.72 23.35
N PRO A 71 2.61 31.92 23.62
CA PRO A 71 1.26 32.27 23.16
C PRO A 71 1.07 32.15 21.64
N LEU A 72 2.13 32.44 20.87
CA LEU A 72 2.12 32.28 19.42
C LEU A 72 2.03 30.81 19.02
N GLU A 73 2.86 29.95 19.61
CA GLU A 73 2.82 28.50 19.38
C GLU A 73 1.49 27.89 19.81
N PHE A 74 0.90 28.38 20.91
CA PHE A 74 -0.44 27.96 21.32
C PHE A 74 -1.49 28.32 20.27
N LYS A 75 -1.42 29.54 19.71
CA LYS A 75 -2.32 29.98 18.64
C LYS A 75 -2.11 29.21 17.35
N GLU A 76 -0.86 28.90 16.98
CA GLU A 76 -0.52 28.08 15.81
C GLU A 76 -1.04 26.66 15.96
N LEU A 77 -0.89 26.05 17.14
CA LEU A 77 -1.42 24.72 17.44
C LEU A 77 -2.94 24.71 17.48
N ASP A 78 -3.56 25.71 18.11
CA ASP A 78 -5.03 25.85 18.17
C ASP A 78 -5.63 26.06 16.78
N PHE A 79 -5.02 26.91 15.95
CA PHE A 79 -5.43 27.08 14.55
C PHE A 79 -5.23 25.78 13.76
N PHE A 80 -4.07 25.12 13.92
CA PHE A 80 -3.82 23.83 13.29
C PHE A 80 -4.92 22.85 13.65
N LEU A 81 -5.13 22.56 14.94
CA LEU A 81 -6.17 21.64 15.42
C LEU A 81 -7.57 22.03 14.90
N LYS A 82 -7.90 23.32 14.79
CA LYS A 82 -9.18 23.78 14.22
C LYS A 82 -9.28 23.59 12.70
N SER A 83 -8.17 23.74 11.99
CA SER A 83 -8.08 23.60 10.52
C SER A 83 -7.82 22.16 10.06
N SER A 84 -7.23 21.34 10.92
CA SER A 84 -6.83 19.95 10.71
C SER A 84 -7.81 19.04 11.45
N ASP A 85 -8.76 18.44 10.74
CA ASP A 85 -9.58 17.30 11.18
C ASP A 85 -10.37 17.37 12.52
N LEU A 86 -10.30 18.43 13.33
CA LEU A 86 -11.07 18.53 14.59
C LEU A 86 -12.17 19.62 14.56
N GLY A 87 -12.37 20.29 13.42
CA GLY A 87 -13.52 21.16 13.13
C GLY A 87 -14.58 20.45 12.27
N PHE A 88 -15.68 20.03 12.90
CA PHE A 88 -16.35 18.76 12.65
C PHE A 88 -17.27 18.60 11.42
N ASP A 89 -17.61 19.62 10.60
CA ASP A 89 -18.69 19.39 9.59
C ASP A 89 -18.48 19.93 8.16
N GLN A 90 -17.73 21.02 7.94
CA GLN A 90 -17.60 21.60 6.58
C GLN A 90 -16.36 21.15 5.80
N ASN A 91 -15.29 20.73 6.48
CA ASN A 91 -14.03 20.33 5.86
C ASN A 91 -13.87 18.81 5.69
N ILE A 92 -14.69 18.01 6.39
CA ILE A 92 -14.60 16.54 6.36
C ILE A 92 -14.93 15.99 4.96
N GLU A 93 -15.94 16.50 4.28
CA GLU A 93 -16.29 16.00 2.95
C GLU A 93 -15.21 16.32 1.92
N GLN A 94 -14.67 17.54 1.92
CA GLN A 94 -13.57 17.91 1.03
C GLN A 94 -12.29 17.14 1.36
N TYR A 95 -11.94 17.01 2.65
CA TYR A 95 -10.79 16.22 3.09
C TYR A 95 -10.94 14.74 2.74
N GLN A 96 -12.11 14.13 2.98
CA GLN A 96 -12.39 12.76 2.56
C GLN A 96 -12.32 12.64 1.05
N GLN A 97 -12.83 13.62 0.29
CA GLN A 97 -12.69 13.65 -1.17
C GLN A 97 -11.22 13.71 -1.60
N PHE A 98 -10.38 14.56 -0.99
CA PHE A 98 -8.95 14.59 -1.25
C PHE A 98 -8.25 13.28 -0.86
N ARG A 99 -8.56 12.72 0.31
CA ARG A 99 -8.09 11.39 0.72
C ARG A 99 -8.48 10.32 -0.29
N PHE A 100 -9.71 10.34 -0.79
CA PHE A 100 -10.17 9.42 -1.82
C PHE A 100 -9.44 9.64 -3.16
N LEU A 101 -9.17 10.89 -3.55
CA LEU A 101 -8.44 11.23 -4.78
C LEU A 101 -6.96 10.81 -4.69
N ILE A 102 -6.29 11.15 -3.59
CA ILE A 102 -4.91 10.74 -3.28
C ILE A 102 -4.84 9.23 -3.19
N PHE A 103 -5.75 8.59 -2.44
CA PHE A 103 -5.83 7.13 -2.36
C PHE A 103 -6.09 6.51 -3.74
N LYS A 104 -6.90 7.12 -4.61
CA LYS A 104 -7.14 6.65 -5.97
C LYS A 104 -5.90 6.83 -6.87
N GLU A 105 -5.09 7.87 -6.68
CA GLU A 105 -3.83 8.07 -7.40
C GLU A 105 -2.69 7.18 -6.87
N GLU A 106 -2.56 7.02 -5.56
CA GLU A 106 -1.67 6.05 -4.92
C GLU A 106 -2.08 4.63 -5.31
N GLU A 107 -3.37 4.31 -5.27
CA GLU A 107 -3.90 3.06 -5.82
C GLU A 107 -3.64 3.00 -7.31
N LYS A 108 -3.79 4.04 -8.14
CA LYS A 108 -3.43 3.97 -9.56
C LYS A 108 -1.95 3.72 -9.78
N ARG A 109 -1.05 4.31 -8.98
CA ARG A 109 0.41 4.08 -9.04
C ARG A 109 0.76 2.67 -8.58
N ASN A 110 0.18 2.22 -7.48
CA ASN A 110 0.26 0.85 -6.99
C ASN A 110 -0.38 -0.13 -7.99
N LEU A 111 -1.49 0.22 -8.63
CA LEU A 111 -2.20 -0.50 -9.70
C LEU A 111 -1.47 -0.44 -11.03
N LYS A 112 -0.56 0.51 -11.28
CA LYS A 112 0.35 0.48 -12.43
C LYS A 112 1.45 -0.58 -12.19
N LYS A 113 1.98 -0.67 -10.97
CA LYS A 113 2.87 -1.77 -10.55
C LYS A 113 2.13 -3.13 -10.52
N VAL A 114 0.86 -3.14 -10.09
CA VAL A 114 -0.03 -4.31 -9.97
C VAL A 114 -0.82 -4.59 -11.27
N LYS A 115 -0.78 -3.74 -12.30
CA LYS A 115 -1.45 -4.00 -13.59
C LYS A 115 -0.84 -5.20 -14.28
N ARG A 116 0.48 -5.39 -14.11
CA ARG A 116 1.18 -6.62 -14.49
C ARG A 116 0.62 -7.83 -13.75
N LEU A 117 0.12 -7.65 -12.53
CA LEU A 117 -0.34 -8.67 -11.59
C LEU A 117 -1.79 -9.14 -11.80
N ARG A 118 -2.60 -8.52 -12.69
CA ARG A 118 -3.93 -9.09 -12.99
C ARG A 118 -3.77 -10.47 -13.64
N LEU A 119 -4.35 -11.49 -13.00
CA LEU A 119 -4.31 -12.86 -13.51
C LEU A 119 -4.99 -12.97 -14.88
N LEU A 120 -4.43 -13.86 -15.71
CA LEU A 120 -4.97 -14.22 -17.01
C LEU A 120 -6.35 -14.87 -16.85
N ARG A 121 -7.19 -14.78 -17.90
CA ARG A 121 -8.46 -15.52 -17.98
C ARG A 121 -8.15 -17.02 -17.79
N ASN A 122 -8.99 -17.74 -17.03
CA ASN A 122 -8.92 -19.20 -16.73
C ASN A 122 -8.20 -19.65 -15.44
N VAL A 123 -8.11 -18.81 -14.41
CA VAL A 123 -7.73 -19.24 -13.04
C VAL A 123 -9.00 -19.61 -12.25
N ASP A 124 -8.94 -20.64 -11.41
CA ASP A 124 -10.07 -20.99 -10.55
C ASP A 124 -10.38 -19.88 -9.53
N VAL A 125 -11.66 -19.76 -9.15
CA VAL A 125 -12.17 -18.67 -8.30
C VAL A 125 -11.42 -18.60 -6.96
N ARG A 126 -11.07 -19.75 -6.38
CA ARG A 126 -10.40 -19.81 -5.07
C ARG A 126 -8.97 -19.31 -5.16
N THR A 127 -8.21 -19.74 -6.16
CA THR A 127 -6.86 -19.24 -6.40
C THR A 127 -6.86 -17.75 -6.71
N SER A 128 -7.83 -17.28 -7.51
CA SER A 128 -7.99 -15.84 -7.79
C SER A 128 -8.28 -15.02 -6.53
N TYR A 129 -9.18 -15.50 -5.66
CA TYR A 129 -9.46 -14.86 -4.38
C TYR A 129 -8.21 -14.77 -3.50
N LEU A 130 -7.51 -15.89 -3.29
CA LEU A 130 -6.31 -15.92 -2.45
C LEU A 130 -5.18 -15.05 -3.02
N TYR A 131 -5.06 -15.01 -4.34
CA TYR A 131 -4.11 -14.15 -5.02
C TYR A 131 -4.40 -12.66 -4.77
N ASN A 132 -5.68 -12.26 -4.83
CA ASN A 132 -6.09 -10.89 -4.49
C ASN A 132 -5.79 -10.55 -3.03
N GLU A 133 -5.92 -11.51 -2.10
CA GLU A 133 -5.50 -11.32 -0.71
C GLU A 133 -3.99 -11.09 -0.57
N ALA A 134 -3.16 -11.81 -1.33
CA ALA A 134 -1.71 -11.57 -1.35
C ALA A 134 -1.34 -10.17 -1.89
N ILE A 135 -2.09 -9.68 -2.88
CA ILE A 135 -1.98 -8.30 -3.39
C ILE A 135 -2.41 -7.30 -2.32
N ARG A 136 -3.54 -7.52 -1.64
CA ARG A 136 -4.03 -6.64 -0.56
C ARG A 136 -3.01 -6.52 0.57
N CYS A 137 -2.36 -7.62 0.95
CA CYS A 137 -1.25 -7.55 1.90
C CYS A 137 -0.08 -6.71 1.39
N TYR A 138 0.24 -6.77 0.10
CA TYR A 138 1.29 -5.93 -0.49
C TYR A 138 0.90 -4.45 -0.49
N THR A 139 -0.32 -4.10 -0.93
CA THR A 139 -0.79 -2.70 -0.97
C THR A 139 -0.87 -2.08 0.42
N ASN A 140 -1.18 -2.88 1.43
CA ASN A 140 -1.27 -2.42 2.83
C ASN A 140 0.10 -2.48 3.56
N SER A 141 1.22 -2.56 2.83
CA SER A 141 2.57 -2.65 3.40
C SER A 141 2.84 -3.84 4.33
N ALA A 142 1.95 -4.84 4.34
CA ALA A 142 2.13 -6.11 5.07
C ALA A 142 3.01 -7.07 4.26
N PHE A 143 4.24 -6.65 3.96
CA PHE A 143 5.15 -7.33 3.03
C PHE A 143 5.51 -8.75 3.44
N ASN A 144 5.75 -9.00 4.73
CA ASN A 144 6.00 -10.35 5.24
C ASN A 144 4.79 -11.27 4.99
N ALA A 145 3.58 -10.80 5.27
CA ALA A 145 2.35 -11.55 5.05
C ALA A 145 2.13 -11.85 3.56
N SER A 146 2.37 -10.87 2.69
CA SER A 146 2.29 -11.04 1.24
C SER A 146 3.21 -12.16 0.74
N CYS A 147 4.49 -12.18 1.15
CA CYS A 147 5.43 -13.25 0.81
C CYS A 147 5.00 -14.64 1.31
N VAL A 148 4.52 -14.73 2.55
CA VAL A 148 4.08 -16.01 3.15
C VAL A 148 2.82 -16.53 2.46
N LEU A 149 1.86 -15.66 2.15
CA LEU A 149 0.68 -16.00 1.37
C LEU A 149 1.06 -16.49 -0.03
N CYS A 150 2.03 -15.86 -0.69
CA CYS A 150 2.50 -16.32 -1.99
C CYS A 150 2.99 -17.76 -1.97
N ARG A 151 3.78 -18.13 -0.94
CA ARG A 151 4.21 -19.52 -0.74
C ARG A 151 3.02 -20.45 -0.52
N ALA A 152 2.12 -20.10 0.39
CA ALA A 152 0.96 -20.94 0.72
C ALA A 152 0.05 -21.21 -0.48
N ILE A 153 -0.18 -20.19 -1.32
CA ILE A 153 -0.97 -20.30 -2.56
C ILE A 153 -0.27 -21.25 -3.55
N ALA A 154 1.03 -21.09 -3.77
CA ALA A 154 1.80 -21.97 -4.64
C ALA A 154 1.77 -23.43 -4.15
N GLU A 155 1.93 -23.67 -2.85
CA GLU A 155 1.82 -25.01 -2.26
C GLU A 155 0.43 -25.63 -2.46
N ASN A 156 -0.63 -24.84 -2.31
CA ASN A 156 -1.99 -25.31 -2.53
C ASN A 156 -2.22 -25.71 -4.00
N ILE A 157 -1.76 -24.89 -4.95
CA ILE A 157 -1.85 -25.20 -6.38
C ILE A 157 -1.11 -26.51 -6.70
N ILE A 158 0.09 -26.71 -6.14
CA ILE A 158 0.87 -27.94 -6.34
C ILE A 158 0.08 -29.15 -5.85
N LYS A 159 -0.46 -29.10 -4.63
CA LYS A 159 -1.22 -30.19 -4.02
C LYS A 159 -2.48 -30.55 -4.79
N VAL A 160 -3.21 -29.54 -5.27
CA VAL A 160 -4.39 -29.72 -6.13
C VAL A 160 -3.98 -30.38 -7.45
N LYS A 161 -2.91 -29.89 -8.08
CA LYS A 161 -2.45 -30.40 -9.38
C LYS A 161 -1.91 -31.83 -9.29
N SER A 162 -1.33 -32.22 -8.16
CA SER A 162 -0.84 -33.57 -7.93
C SER A 162 -1.89 -34.53 -7.36
N ASN A 163 -3.14 -34.07 -7.09
CA ASN A 163 -4.15 -34.84 -6.37
C ASN A 163 -3.66 -35.42 -5.02
N GLU A 164 -2.70 -34.74 -4.36
CA GLU A 164 -2.06 -35.21 -3.13
C GLU A 164 -2.10 -34.09 -2.07
N PRO A 165 -3.18 -34.01 -1.26
CA PRO A 165 -3.41 -32.89 -0.34
C PRO A 165 -2.38 -32.77 0.80
N TYR A 166 -1.71 -33.87 1.14
CA TYR A 166 -0.74 -33.95 2.24
C TYR A 166 0.72 -34.09 1.76
N GLY A 167 0.96 -34.09 0.45
CA GLY A 167 2.31 -34.26 -0.09
C GLY A 167 3.22 -33.05 0.17
N LYS A 168 4.53 -33.32 0.34
CA LYS A 168 5.53 -32.25 0.43
C LYS A 168 5.66 -31.56 -0.94
N PRO A 169 5.52 -30.22 -1.03
CA PRO A 169 5.47 -29.51 -2.31
C PRO A 169 6.64 -29.80 -3.26
N ARG A 170 7.86 -29.96 -2.73
CA ARG A 170 9.04 -30.29 -3.55
C ARG A 170 8.99 -31.68 -4.15
N ASP A 171 8.45 -32.65 -3.43
CA ASP A 171 8.33 -34.03 -3.92
C ASP A 171 7.21 -34.12 -4.96
N LEU A 172 6.11 -33.40 -4.74
CA LEU A 172 5.02 -33.25 -5.70
C LEU A 172 5.47 -32.57 -6.99
N LEU A 173 6.29 -31.52 -6.91
CA LEU A 173 6.85 -30.86 -8.09
C LEU A 173 7.76 -31.77 -8.92
N LYS A 174 8.54 -32.65 -8.28
CA LYS A 174 9.33 -33.68 -8.98
C LYS A 174 8.42 -34.66 -9.74
N LYS A 175 7.27 -35.04 -9.17
CA LYS A 175 6.27 -35.88 -9.84
C LYS A 175 5.62 -35.18 -11.03
N ILE A 176 5.32 -33.88 -10.89
CA ILE A 176 4.76 -33.04 -11.97
C ILE A 176 5.76 -32.85 -13.13
N ARG A 177 7.06 -33.08 -12.91
CA ARG A 177 8.14 -32.98 -13.91
C ARG A 177 8.19 -31.64 -14.65
N ASN A 178 7.71 -30.56 -14.02
CA ASN A 178 7.80 -29.21 -14.58
C ASN A 178 8.94 -28.43 -13.90
N SER A 179 10.06 -28.29 -14.60
CA SER A 179 11.27 -27.62 -14.12
C SER A 179 11.05 -26.11 -13.86
N LYS A 180 10.21 -25.46 -14.67
CA LYS A 180 9.88 -24.03 -14.52
C LYS A 180 9.06 -23.77 -13.26
N LEU A 181 8.02 -24.57 -13.00
CA LEU A 181 7.26 -24.51 -11.74
C LEU A 181 8.17 -24.78 -10.53
N THR A 182 9.09 -25.75 -10.64
CA THR A 182 10.04 -26.06 -9.56
C THR A 182 10.95 -24.87 -9.22
N ARG A 183 11.45 -24.18 -10.25
CA ARG A 183 12.28 -22.98 -10.08
C ARG A 183 11.48 -21.83 -9.46
N LEU A 184 10.30 -21.54 -10.00
CA LEU A 184 9.42 -20.47 -9.50
C LEU A 184 9.04 -20.70 -8.04
N TYR A 185 8.60 -21.92 -7.69
CA TYR A 185 8.30 -22.27 -6.30
C TYR A 185 9.51 -22.11 -5.38
N SER A 186 10.70 -22.52 -5.82
CA SER A 186 11.92 -22.40 -5.00
C SER A 186 12.27 -20.96 -4.68
N GLU A 187 12.10 -20.04 -5.63
CA GLU A 187 12.30 -18.60 -5.42
C GLU A 187 11.25 -18.02 -4.46
N ILE A 188 9.97 -18.34 -4.65
CA ILE A 188 8.88 -17.91 -3.74
C ILE A 188 9.14 -18.41 -2.31
N ALA A 189 9.46 -19.70 -2.16
CA ALA A 189 9.65 -20.32 -0.86
C ALA A 189 10.89 -19.79 -0.12
N LYS A 190 11.93 -19.36 -0.84
CA LYS A 190 13.18 -18.89 -0.22
C LYS A 190 12.96 -17.71 0.74
N LYS A 191 12.19 -16.70 0.33
CA LYS A 191 11.90 -15.53 1.18
C LYS A 191 10.91 -15.89 2.29
N ALA A 192 9.83 -16.60 1.97
CA ALA A 192 8.83 -17.03 2.95
C ALA A 192 9.43 -17.91 4.06
N ASN A 193 10.35 -18.82 3.73
CA ASN A 193 11.03 -19.66 4.73
C ASN A 193 11.87 -18.82 5.70
N ARG A 194 12.57 -17.79 5.22
CA ARG A 194 13.34 -16.90 6.10
C ARG A 194 12.41 -16.18 7.08
N ILE A 195 11.29 -15.65 6.59
CA ILE A 195 10.28 -14.98 7.43
C ILE A 195 9.73 -15.91 8.51
N LEU A 196 9.39 -17.14 8.14
CA LEU A 196 8.79 -18.11 9.08
C LEU A 196 9.78 -18.67 10.10
N HIS A 197 11.08 -18.65 9.82
CA HIS A 197 12.12 -19.23 10.69
C HIS A 197 12.98 -18.18 11.40
N HIS A 198 12.89 -16.90 11.04
CA HIS A 198 13.63 -15.80 11.64
C HIS A 198 12.68 -14.67 12.05
N PRO A 199 12.34 -14.54 13.36
CA PRO A 199 11.36 -13.56 13.86
C PRO A 199 11.66 -12.10 13.51
N ASN A 200 12.93 -11.77 13.26
CA ASN A 200 13.39 -10.41 12.96
C ASN A 200 13.51 -10.13 11.45
N GLU A 201 13.21 -11.10 10.58
CA GLU A 201 13.27 -10.89 9.13
C GLU A 201 12.23 -9.85 8.71
N LYS A 202 12.71 -8.75 8.13
CA LYS A 202 11.86 -7.74 7.49
C LYS A 202 11.96 -7.85 5.98
N THR A 203 10.81 -7.79 5.31
CA THR A 203 10.71 -7.78 3.86
C THR A 203 10.60 -6.34 3.37
N LYS A 204 11.42 -5.97 2.39
CA LYS A 204 11.31 -4.69 1.68
C LYS A 204 10.19 -4.77 0.63
N GLU A 205 9.64 -3.63 0.23
CA GLU A 205 8.60 -3.56 -0.81
C GLU A 205 9.02 -4.32 -2.09
N GLU A 206 10.25 -4.15 -2.55
CA GLU A 206 10.79 -4.81 -3.75
C GLU A 206 10.79 -6.34 -3.67
N ASP A 207 11.13 -6.88 -2.50
CA ASP A 207 11.13 -8.33 -2.26
C ASP A 207 9.70 -8.89 -2.30
N ALA A 208 8.74 -8.17 -1.71
CA ALA A 208 7.33 -8.55 -1.72
C ALA A 208 6.74 -8.46 -3.14
N LEU A 209 7.03 -7.37 -3.87
CA LEU A 209 6.61 -7.23 -5.26
C LEU A 209 7.17 -8.38 -6.11
N LYS A 210 8.45 -8.73 -5.93
CA LYS A 210 9.06 -9.88 -6.62
C LYS A 210 8.34 -11.19 -6.29
N ALA A 211 7.98 -11.44 -5.03
CA ALA A 211 7.24 -12.63 -4.64
C ALA A 211 5.86 -12.72 -5.32
N VAL A 212 5.13 -11.60 -5.39
CA VAL A 212 3.81 -11.55 -6.03
C VAL A 212 3.91 -11.76 -7.55
N VAL A 213 4.93 -11.18 -8.20
CA VAL A 213 5.22 -11.43 -9.63
C VAL A 213 5.54 -12.91 -9.88
N LEU A 214 6.41 -13.50 -9.07
CA LEU A 214 6.77 -14.92 -9.20
C LEU A 214 5.55 -15.83 -9.00
N LEU A 215 4.65 -15.50 -8.07
CA LEU A 215 3.40 -16.22 -7.88
C LEU A 215 2.50 -16.13 -9.10
N GLN A 216 2.41 -14.95 -9.72
CA GLN A 216 1.62 -14.77 -10.93
C GLN A 216 2.16 -15.63 -12.10
N ASP A 217 3.48 -15.63 -12.28
CA ASP A 217 4.14 -16.50 -13.26
C ASP A 217 3.88 -17.98 -12.94
N PHE A 218 3.90 -18.34 -11.66
CA PHE A 218 3.61 -19.70 -11.19
C PHE A 218 2.17 -20.12 -11.53
N ILE A 219 1.19 -19.27 -11.25
CA ILE A 219 -0.22 -19.53 -11.57
C ILE A 219 -0.41 -19.66 -13.08
N SER A 220 0.20 -18.76 -13.85
CA SER A 220 0.12 -18.77 -15.32
C SER A 220 0.71 -20.06 -15.90
N GLU A 221 1.90 -20.46 -15.46
CA GLU A 221 2.52 -21.72 -15.86
C GLU A 221 1.71 -22.95 -15.41
N SER A 222 1.03 -22.85 -14.26
CA SER A 222 0.22 -23.95 -13.73
C SER A 222 -1.06 -24.19 -14.55
N THR A 223 -1.61 -23.16 -15.19
CA THR A 223 -2.88 -23.19 -15.94
C THR A 223 -2.71 -23.59 -17.41
N VAL A 224 -1.56 -23.31 -18.04
CA VAL A 224 -1.25 -23.68 -19.44
C VAL A 224 -1.36 -25.19 -19.72
N VAL A 225 -1.19 -26.04 -18.71
CA VAL A 225 -1.21 -27.51 -18.87
C VAL A 225 -2.61 -28.08 -19.15
N ARG A 226 -3.70 -27.32 -18.96
CA ARG A 226 -5.06 -27.80 -19.29
C ARG A 226 -5.44 -27.71 -20.77
N ALA A 227 -4.61 -27.12 -21.63
CA ALA A 227 -4.96 -26.88 -23.04
C ALA A 227 -4.54 -27.99 -24.02
N LEU A 228 -4.09 -29.17 -23.55
CA LEU A 228 -3.56 -30.24 -24.40
C LEU A 228 -4.19 -31.63 -24.19
N ASN A 229 -5.38 -31.71 -23.58
CA ASN A 229 -6.16 -32.96 -23.52
C ASN A 229 -7.51 -32.78 -24.19
#